data_AF-A0A4Q5NM61-F1
#
_entry.id   AF-A0A4Q5NM61-F1
#
_cell.length_a   1.000
_cell.length_b   1.000
_cell.length_c   1.000
_cell.angle_alpha   90.00
_cell.angle_beta   90.00
_cell.angle_gamma   90.00
#
_symmetry.space_group_name_H-M   'P 1'
#
loop_
_entity.id
_entity.type
_entity.pdbx_description
1 polymer ?
#
loop_
_entity_poly.entity_id
_entity_poly.type
_entity_poly.pdbx_seq_one_letter_code
_entity_poly.pdbx_strand_id
1 'polypeptide(L)'
;MSRRTLIAFSPLALLACGCSPNSSSPSSTQFQRTAAQALVNNTTGNARRSRDNARDLRDEADKLLAAQNYDGAMDKRLQILAQRSRGVSLLSTLSAYATQGLAIADIETVASHLDAASCRTYAEQLKSIDTQKPTFSAILEANKDDELDELDRITRTPREWQETVDDLKFSAQERATLRPLSPAQLETNISNAYATLGKWAEQPYSSTPPTISGDPYTQKFSLPPMLPLSRFLWTKAKAERLLTIVALQQRADRLESKPRTWTLPTDPFGTGPFKEKSGVIYSIGPDATDDGGKSVPQPKRIQISDTGDILAPTF
;
A
#
# COMPACT_ATOMS: atom_id res chain seq x y z
N MET A 1 24.90 58.71 62.82
CA MET A 1 25.09 57.86 64.02
C MET A 1 24.73 56.43 63.59
N SER A 2 25.74 55.54 63.47
CA SER A 2 25.98 54.39 64.39
C SER A 2 24.97 53.24 64.12
N ARG A 3 25.28 51.98 63.77
CA ARG A 3 26.46 51.09 63.71
C ARG A 3 26.09 49.96 62.72
N ARG A 4 26.96 49.55 61.78
CA ARG A 4 27.77 48.31 61.82
C ARG A 4 27.10 47.08 62.45
N THR A 5 26.92 46.01 61.66
CA THR A 5 27.47 44.69 62.01
C THR A 5 27.96 44.02 60.73
N LEU A 6 29.21 43.57 60.79
CA LEU A 6 30.04 42.95 59.77
C LEU A 6 30.67 41.76 60.50
N ILE A 7 30.51 40.54 59.98
CA ILE A 7 31.35 39.37 60.27
C ILE A 7 31.60 38.77 58.88
N ALA A 8 32.76 38.84 58.20
CA ALA A 8 34.17 38.61 58.53
C ALA A 8 34.65 37.17 58.19
N PHE A 9 35.41 37.07 57.07
CA PHE A 9 36.57 36.21 56.72
C PHE A 9 36.40 34.66 56.64
N SER A 10 36.53 33.99 55.46
CA SER A 10 37.74 33.58 54.67
C SER A 10 38.57 32.42 55.27
N PRO A 11 39.36 31.58 54.55
CA PRO A 11 39.55 31.34 53.09
C PRO A 11 39.72 29.84 52.66
N LEU A 12 39.90 29.62 51.34
CA LEU A 12 40.63 28.54 50.62
C LEU A 12 40.57 27.07 51.10
N ALA A 13 40.08 26.21 50.21
CA ALA A 13 40.74 24.94 49.87
C ALA A 13 40.48 24.57 48.40
N LEU A 14 41.55 24.53 47.60
CA LEU A 14 41.60 23.79 46.33
C LEU A 14 41.34 22.31 46.61
N LEU A 15 40.51 21.66 45.79
CA LEU A 15 40.75 20.30 45.31
C LEU A 15 39.88 20.03 44.07
N ALA A 16 40.58 19.74 42.98
CA ALA A 16 40.00 19.22 41.75
C ALA A 16 39.53 17.77 41.93
N CYS A 17 38.51 17.40 41.16
CA CYS A 17 38.06 16.07 40.68
C CYS A 17 36.52 16.18 40.56
N GLY A 18 35.94 16.29 39.37
CA GLY A 18 35.96 15.24 38.37
C GLY A 18 34.69 14.40 38.53
N CYS A 19 33.58 14.86 37.95
CA CYS A 19 32.39 14.05 37.66
C CYS A 19 31.71 14.63 36.41
N SER A 20 31.82 13.89 35.32
CA SER A 20 31.21 14.16 34.01
C SER A 20 29.68 14.27 34.10
N PRO A 21 29.04 15.12 33.29
CA PRO A 21 27.63 14.93 32.98
C PRO A 21 27.55 13.79 31.96
N ASN A 22 27.21 12.58 32.42
CA ASN A 22 26.70 11.53 31.55
C ASN A 22 25.26 11.89 31.13
N SER A 23 25.11 12.93 30.31
CA SER A 23 23.97 13.04 29.40
C SER A 23 24.36 12.29 28.15
N SER A 24 24.18 10.97 28.15
CA SER A 24 24.23 10.18 26.92
C SER A 24 23.06 10.62 26.05
N SER A 25 23.29 11.62 25.20
CA SER A 25 22.45 11.89 24.05
C SER A 25 22.30 10.55 23.31
N PRO A 26 21.07 10.08 23.05
CA PRO A 26 20.88 8.85 22.28
C PRO A 26 21.66 8.98 20.98
N SER A 27 22.53 8.00 20.69
CA SER A 27 23.35 8.04 19.49
C SER A 27 22.45 8.14 18.25
N SER A 28 22.94 8.77 17.17
CA SER A 28 22.21 8.93 15.91
C SER A 28 21.60 7.60 15.41
N THR A 29 22.29 6.49 15.67
CA THR A 29 21.86 5.12 15.36
C THR A 29 20.64 4.67 16.18
N GLN A 30 20.50 5.14 17.42
CA GLN A 30 19.37 4.88 18.30
C GLN A 30 18.17 5.75 17.88
N PHE A 31 18.40 6.99 17.45
CA PHE A 31 17.36 7.90 16.92
C PHE A 31 16.80 7.44 15.57
N GLN A 32 17.66 7.01 14.63
CA GLN A 32 17.24 6.47 13.33
C GLN A 32 16.43 5.17 13.46
N ARG A 33 16.83 4.26 14.37
CA ARG A 33 15.98 3.11 14.71
C ARG A 33 14.65 3.57 15.26
N THR A 34 14.59 4.58 16.13
CA THR A 34 13.34 4.96 16.80
C THR A 34 12.33 5.61 15.86
N ALA A 35 12.76 6.41 14.87
CA ALA A 35 11.86 7.08 13.93
C ALA A 35 11.36 6.13 12.82
N ALA A 36 12.24 5.35 12.20
CA ALA A 36 11.85 4.31 11.26
C ALA A 36 11.00 3.23 11.96
N GLN A 37 11.35 2.86 13.20
CA GLN A 37 10.52 1.97 14.01
C GLN A 37 9.20 2.62 14.41
N ALA A 38 9.12 3.94 14.63
CA ALA A 38 7.85 4.63 14.92
C ALA A 38 6.94 4.68 13.68
N LEU A 39 7.47 4.98 12.49
CA LEU A 39 6.71 4.96 11.23
C LEU A 39 6.27 3.54 10.87
N VAL A 40 7.17 2.56 11.02
CA VAL A 40 6.86 1.14 10.90
C VAL A 40 5.84 0.75 11.96
N ASN A 41 5.95 1.15 13.22
CA ASN A 41 4.98 0.79 14.27
C ASN A 41 3.62 1.47 14.08
N ASN A 42 3.57 2.67 13.51
CA ASN A 42 2.32 3.39 13.24
C ASN A 42 1.63 2.80 12.00
N THR A 43 2.40 2.51 10.95
CA THR A 43 1.93 1.84 9.73
C THR A 43 1.54 0.39 10.00
N THR A 44 2.40 -0.38 10.67
CA THR A 44 2.14 -1.79 11.04
C THR A 44 1.13 -1.91 12.17
N GLY A 45 1.04 -0.95 13.09
CA GLY A 45 0.04 -0.94 14.16
C GLY A 45 -1.37 -0.64 13.65
N ASN A 46 -1.50 0.27 12.70
CA ASN A 46 -2.76 0.52 11.99
C ASN A 46 -3.10 -0.62 11.02
N ALA A 47 -2.11 -1.18 10.31
CA ALA A 47 -2.30 -2.38 9.50
C ALA A 47 -2.69 -3.60 10.35
N ARG A 48 -2.13 -3.75 11.56
CA ARG A 48 -2.46 -4.81 12.51
C ARG A 48 -3.91 -4.69 12.96
N ARG A 49 -4.34 -3.51 13.42
CA ARG A 49 -5.74 -3.28 13.79
C ARG A 49 -6.69 -3.52 12.62
N SER A 50 -6.37 -3.05 11.42
CA SER A 50 -7.18 -3.31 10.22
C SER A 50 -7.27 -4.80 9.90
N ARG A 51 -6.15 -5.53 9.99
CA ARG A 51 -6.11 -6.97 9.73
C ARG A 51 -6.87 -7.77 10.79
N ASP A 52 -6.73 -7.39 12.06
CA ASP A 52 -7.40 -8.07 13.16
C ASP A 52 -8.93 -7.81 13.05
N ASN A 53 -9.37 -6.58 12.78
CA ASN A 53 -10.78 -6.30 12.48
C ASN A 53 -11.30 -7.06 11.23
N ALA A 54 -10.47 -7.22 10.19
CA ALA A 54 -10.84 -8.00 9.01
C ALA A 54 -11.01 -9.49 9.31
N ARG A 55 -10.24 -10.02 10.27
CA ARG A 55 -10.39 -11.40 10.76
C ARG A 55 -11.66 -11.56 11.58
N ASP A 56 -11.96 -10.62 12.47
CA ASP A 56 -13.18 -10.66 13.27
C ASP A 56 -14.43 -10.65 12.38
N LEU A 57 -14.45 -9.78 11.36
CA LEU A 57 -15.54 -9.76 10.37
C LEU A 57 -15.61 -11.04 9.54
N ARG A 58 -14.47 -11.67 9.23
CA ARG A 58 -14.46 -12.95 8.54
C ARG A 58 -15.07 -14.04 9.41
N ASP A 59 -14.69 -14.11 10.67
CA ASP A 59 -15.23 -15.10 11.61
C ASP A 59 -16.74 -14.90 11.82
N GLU A 60 -17.21 -13.65 11.82
CA GLU A 60 -18.65 -13.34 11.80
C GLU A 60 -19.33 -13.80 10.51
N ALA A 61 -18.71 -13.55 9.34
CA ALA A 61 -19.22 -14.01 8.06
C ALA A 61 -19.35 -15.54 8.02
N ASP A 62 -18.34 -16.25 8.52
CA ASP A 62 -18.30 -17.72 8.55
C ASP A 62 -19.39 -18.29 9.48
N LYS A 63 -19.67 -17.63 10.63
CA LYS A 63 -20.80 -17.97 11.50
C LYS A 63 -22.16 -17.76 10.83
N LEU A 64 -22.32 -16.65 10.10
CA LEU A 64 -23.55 -16.35 9.37
C LEU A 64 -23.77 -17.34 8.22
N LEU A 65 -22.70 -17.71 7.52
CA LEU A 65 -22.72 -18.75 6.49
C LEU A 65 -23.13 -20.11 7.08
N ALA A 66 -22.58 -20.49 8.24
CA ALA A 66 -22.98 -21.72 8.93
C ALA A 66 -24.45 -21.71 9.38
N ALA A 67 -25.00 -20.53 9.66
CA ALA A 67 -26.41 -20.31 9.96
C ALA A 67 -27.29 -20.13 8.71
N GLN A 68 -26.75 -20.35 7.50
CA GLN A 68 -27.44 -20.15 6.21
C GLN A 68 -27.96 -18.72 5.98
N ASN A 69 -27.38 -17.73 6.67
CA ASN A 69 -27.66 -16.31 6.45
C ASN A 69 -26.65 -15.76 5.42
N TYR A 70 -26.93 -16.01 4.14
CA TYR A 70 -26.04 -15.66 3.03
C TYR A 70 -25.91 -14.16 2.80
N ASP A 71 -27.00 -13.39 2.91
CA ASP A 71 -26.97 -11.93 2.82
C ASP A 71 -26.11 -11.34 3.95
N GLY A 72 -26.33 -11.79 5.19
CA GLY A 72 -25.51 -11.36 6.33
C GLY A 72 -24.03 -11.72 6.16
N ALA A 73 -23.73 -12.90 5.63
CA ALA A 73 -22.34 -13.28 5.33
C ALA A 73 -21.73 -12.37 4.24
N MET A 74 -22.48 -12.04 3.19
CA MET A 74 -22.04 -11.16 2.11
C MET A 74 -21.81 -9.72 2.60
N ASP A 75 -22.71 -9.20 3.44
CA ASP A 75 -22.56 -7.89 4.10
C ASP A 75 -21.22 -7.79 4.84
N LYS A 76 -20.84 -8.85 5.57
CA LYS A 76 -19.57 -8.89 6.30
C LYS A 76 -18.37 -8.93 5.36
N ARG A 77 -18.44 -9.68 4.25
CA ARG A 77 -17.38 -9.66 3.22
C ARG A 77 -17.22 -8.26 2.61
N LEU A 78 -18.33 -7.59 2.28
CA LEU A 78 -18.29 -6.22 1.77
C LEU A 78 -17.79 -5.24 2.82
N GLN A 79 -18.10 -5.43 4.11
CA GLN A 79 -17.51 -4.63 5.19
C GLN A 79 -15.98 -4.81 5.24
N ILE A 80 -15.45 -6.02 5.06
CA ILE A 80 -14.00 -6.24 4.95
C ILE A 80 -13.43 -5.49 3.73
N LEU A 81 -14.09 -5.52 2.57
CA LEU A 81 -13.65 -4.76 1.38
C LEU A 81 -13.76 -3.24 1.58
N ALA A 82 -14.76 -2.78 2.33
CA ALA A 82 -14.96 -1.39 2.68
C ALA A 82 -14.02 -0.93 3.79
N GLN A 83 -13.43 -1.85 4.57
CA GLN A 83 -12.41 -1.51 5.55
C GLN A 83 -11.26 -0.83 4.82
N ARG A 84 -11.22 0.47 5.04
CA ARG A 84 -10.35 1.40 4.37
C ARG A 84 -8.94 1.11 4.85
N SER A 85 -8.08 0.57 4.00
CA SER A 85 -6.65 0.87 4.13
C SER A 85 -6.51 2.38 3.88
N ARG A 86 -6.72 3.20 4.92
CA ARG A 86 -6.53 4.66 4.86
C ARG A 86 -5.07 5.02 4.58
N GLY A 87 -4.15 4.06 4.73
CA GLY A 87 -2.80 4.21 4.23
C GLY A 87 -2.84 4.36 2.72
N VAL A 88 -2.29 5.44 2.23
CA VAL A 88 -2.01 5.69 0.81
C VAL A 88 -0.57 5.29 0.47
N SER A 89 0.11 4.56 1.36
CA SER A 89 1.49 4.09 1.17
C SER A 89 1.59 2.75 0.44
N LEU A 90 2.76 2.40 -0.11
CA LEU A 90 2.95 1.10 -0.77
C LEU A 90 2.81 -0.08 0.21
N LEU A 91 3.21 0.09 1.47
CA LEU A 91 2.98 -0.91 2.52
C LEU A 91 1.48 -1.14 2.79
N SER A 92 0.65 -0.11 2.63
CA SER A 92 -0.79 -0.26 2.74
C SER A 92 -1.34 -1.12 1.60
N THR A 93 -0.73 -1.09 0.41
CA THR A 93 -1.13 -1.91 -0.74
C THR A 93 -1.01 -3.40 -0.42
N LEU A 94 0.07 -3.82 0.25
CA LEU A 94 0.23 -5.20 0.73
C LEU A 94 -0.84 -5.61 1.74
N SER A 95 -1.13 -4.72 2.68
CA SER A 95 -2.14 -4.95 3.72
C SER A 95 -3.56 -4.98 3.14
N ALA A 96 -3.84 -4.11 2.15
CA ALA A 96 -5.08 -4.05 1.41
C ALA A 96 -5.28 -5.33 0.58
N TYR A 97 -4.23 -5.80 -0.10
CA TYR A 97 -4.27 -7.07 -0.83
C TYR A 97 -4.58 -8.25 0.10
N ALA A 98 -3.92 -8.34 1.26
CA ALA A 98 -4.21 -9.38 2.25
C ALA A 98 -5.65 -9.31 2.79
N THR A 99 -6.15 -8.09 3.06
CA THR A 99 -7.52 -7.85 3.54
C THR A 99 -8.56 -8.25 2.48
N GLN A 100 -8.31 -7.90 1.21
CA GLN A 100 -9.14 -8.34 0.10
C GLN A 100 -9.16 -9.86 -0.04
N GLY A 101 -8.00 -10.52 0.10
CA GLY A 101 -7.92 -11.97 0.10
C GLY A 101 -8.81 -12.63 1.17
N LEU A 102 -8.98 -12.00 2.35
CA LEU A 102 -9.91 -12.48 3.38
C LEU A 102 -11.38 -12.28 2.99
N ALA A 103 -11.70 -11.19 2.27
CA ALA A 103 -13.06 -10.90 1.87
C ALA A 103 -13.55 -11.73 0.67
N ILE A 104 -12.67 -11.99 -0.30
CA ILE A 104 -13.00 -12.74 -1.51
C ILE A 104 -12.88 -14.26 -1.27
N ALA A 105 -12.15 -14.69 -0.24
CA ALA A 105 -12.13 -16.09 0.17
C ALA A 105 -13.56 -16.60 0.39
N ASP A 106 -13.90 -17.69 -0.29
CA ASP A 106 -15.19 -18.39 -0.22
C ASP A 106 -16.40 -17.52 -0.61
N ILE A 107 -16.17 -16.39 -1.31
CA ILE A 107 -17.25 -15.52 -1.79
C ILE A 107 -18.16 -16.26 -2.77
N GLU A 108 -17.64 -17.25 -3.50
CA GLU A 108 -18.41 -18.12 -4.38
C GLU A 108 -19.47 -18.93 -3.62
N THR A 109 -19.11 -19.47 -2.45
CA THR A 109 -20.03 -20.23 -1.60
C THR A 109 -21.16 -19.35 -1.08
N VAL A 110 -20.87 -18.10 -0.71
CA VAL A 110 -21.90 -17.14 -0.29
C VAL A 110 -22.76 -16.73 -1.49
N ALA A 111 -22.12 -16.27 -2.57
CA ALA A 111 -22.79 -15.69 -3.72
C ALA A 111 -23.71 -16.70 -4.44
N SER A 112 -23.34 -17.99 -4.46
CA SER A 112 -24.13 -19.07 -5.08
C SER A 112 -25.49 -19.34 -4.42
N HIS A 113 -25.78 -18.73 -3.26
CA HIS A 113 -27.05 -18.85 -2.56
C HIS A 113 -27.87 -17.55 -2.55
N LEU A 114 -27.30 -16.46 -3.08
CA LEU A 114 -28.01 -15.19 -3.19
C LEU A 114 -29.05 -15.24 -4.30
N ASP A 115 -30.16 -14.52 -4.09
CA ASP A 115 -31.16 -14.28 -5.12
C ASP A 115 -30.70 -13.17 -6.09
N ALA A 116 -31.50 -12.94 -7.14
CA ALA A 116 -31.17 -11.95 -8.16
C ALA A 116 -31.11 -10.52 -7.61
N ALA A 117 -32.00 -10.16 -6.67
CA ALA A 117 -32.08 -8.81 -6.12
C ALA A 117 -30.86 -8.51 -5.23
N SER A 118 -30.51 -9.44 -4.35
CA SER A 118 -29.30 -9.38 -3.53
C SER A 118 -28.04 -9.32 -4.39
N CYS A 119 -27.93 -10.15 -5.44
CA CYS A 119 -26.80 -10.07 -6.38
C CYS A 119 -26.65 -8.67 -7.00
N ARG A 120 -27.74 -8.02 -7.40
CA ARG A 120 -27.70 -6.65 -7.96
C ARG A 120 -27.28 -5.63 -6.90
N THR A 121 -27.88 -5.69 -5.72
CA THR A 121 -27.56 -4.81 -4.59
C THR A 121 -26.07 -4.90 -4.26
N TYR A 122 -25.53 -6.11 -4.13
CA TYR A 122 -24.13 -6.32 -3.80
C TYR A 122 -23.17 -5.94 -4.92
N ALA A 123 -23.56 -6.13 -6.19
CA ALA A 123 -22.78 -5.62 -7.31
C ALA A 123 -22.65 -4.09 -7.27
N GLU A 124 -23.75 -3.37 -6.99
CA GLU A 124 -23.73 -1.90 -6.87
C GLU A 124 -22.97 -1.42 -5.63
N GLN A 125 -23.11 -2.10 -4.48
CA GLN A 125 -22.32 -1.79 -3.29
C GLN A 125 -20.82 -1.99 -3.53
N LEU A 126 -20.43 -3.11 -4.17
CA LEU A 126 -19.04 -3.38 -4.48
C LEU A 126 -18.48 -2.38 -5.51
N LYS A 127 -19.29 -1.95 -6.47
CA LYS A 127 -18.96 -0.86 -7.40
C LYS A 127 -18.73 0.45 -6.65
N SER A 128 -19.60 0.81 -5.70
CA SER A 128 -19.40 1.98 -4.84
C SER A 128 -18.10 1.86 -4.03
N ILE A 129 -17.80 0.70 -3.47
CA ILE A 129 -16.54 0.45 -2.74
C ILE A 129 -15.33 0.64 -3.66
N ASP A 130 -15.38 0.12 -4.90
CA ASP A 130 -14.26 0.23 -5.85
C ASP A 130 -14.00 1.69 -6.26
N THR A 131 -15.05 2.49 -6.50
CA THR A 131 -14.90 3.92 -6.83
C THR A 131 -14.25 4.75 -5.73
N GLN A 132 -14.31 4.28 -4.48
CA GLN A 132 -13.68 4.93 -3.33
C GLN A 132 -12.23 4.49 -3.09
N LYS A 133 -11.73 3.49 -3.82
CA LYS A 133 -10.33 3.03 -3.71
C LYS A 133 -9.39 4.02 -4.41
N PRO A 134 -8.22 4.32 -3.82
CA PRO A 134 -7.25 5.19 -4.46
C PRO A 134 -6.70 4.54 -5.73
N THR A 135 -6.43 5.37 -6.75
CA THR A 135 -5.64 4.96 -7.92
C THR A 135 -4.22 4.64 -7.49
N PHE A 136 -3.51 3.84 -8.29
CA PHE A 136 -2.08 3.61 -8.03
C PHE A 136 -1.26 4.90 -8.11
N SER A 137 -1.64 5.86 -8.98
CA SER A 137 -1.03 7.19 -9.01
C SER A 137 -1.25 7.98 -7.70
N ALA A 138 -2.44 7.92 -7.10
CA ALA A 138 -2.70 8.56 -5.81
C ALA A 138 -1.93 7.89 -4.66
N ILE A 139 -1.69 6.57 -4.74
CA ILE A 139 -0.79 5.87 -3.81
C ILE A 139 0.63 6.41 -3.99
N LEU A 140 1.14 6.51 -5.21
CA LEU A 140 2.47 7.05 -5.47
C LEU A 140 2.63 8.48 -4.97
N GLU A 141 1.63 9.34 -5.17
CA GLU A 141 1.64 10.71 -4.68
C GLU A 141 1.76 10.78 -3.16
N ALA A 142 1.03 9.95 -2.42
CA ALA A 142 1.17 9.95 -0.97
C ALA A 142 2.50 9.36 -0.49
N ASN A 143 3.08 8.40 -1.21
CA ASN A 143 4.44 7.94 -0.88
C ASN A 143 5.46 9.04 -1.16
N LYS A 144 5.28 9.86 -2.20
CA LYS A 144 6.12 11.06 -2.40
C LYS A 144 6.08 11.92 -1.15
N ASP A 145 4.88 12.24 -0.65
CA ASP A 145 4.73 13.10 0.52
C ASP A 145 5.39 12.49 1.76
N ASP A 146 5.21 11.18 2.00
CA ASP A 146 5.88 10.47 3.10
C ASP A 146 7.42 10.52 2.97
N GLU A 147 7.97 10.36 1.76
CA GLU A 147 9.41 10.44 1.50
C GLU A 147 9.96 11.87 1.64
N LEU A 148 9.19 12.88 1.25
CA LEU A 148 9.57 14.29 1.43
C LEU A 148 9.54 14.71 2.90
N ASP A 149 8.57 14.25 3.67
CA ASP A 149 8.51 14.45 5.12
C ASP A 149 9.71 13.80 5.84
N GLU A 150 10.11 12.60 5.39
CA GLU A 150 11.30 11.94 5.90
C GLU A 150 12.59 12.68 5.49
N LEU A 151 12.67 13.18 4.25
CA LEU A 151 13.79 14.01 3.79
C LEU A 151 13.91 15.29 4.62
N ASP A 152 12.82 16.02 4.86
CA ASP A 152 12.82 17.20 5.72
C ASP A 152 13.35 16.84 7.12
N ARG A 153 12.86 15.74 7.70
CA ARG A 153 13.27 15.28 9.03
C ARG A 153 14.77 15.01 9.14
N ILE A 154 15.40 14.44 8.12
CA ILE A 154 16.84 14.10 8.13
C ILE A 154 17.75 15.24 7.65
N THR A 155 17.18 16.31 7.07
CA THR A 155 17.94 17.45 6.53
C THR A 155 17.74 18.75 7.30
N ARG A 156 17.08 18.72 8.46
CA ARG A 156 16.75 19.90 9.28
C ARG A 156 17.95 20.78 9.60
N THR A 157 19.17 20.24 9.68
CA THR A 157 20.39 21.04 9.65
C THR A 157 21.36 20.61 8.53
N PRO A 158 22.12 21.54 7.90
CA PRO A 158 23.07 21.19 6.83
C PRO A 158 24.15 20.18 7.24
N ARG A 159 24.49 20.14 8.53
CA ARG A 159 25.44 19.17 9.10
C ARG A 159 24.83 17.76 9.13
N GLU A 160 23.53 17.65 9.36
CA GLU A 160 22.82 16.37 9.39
C GLU A 160 22.77 15.68 8.04
N TRP A 161 22.72 16.41 6.91
CA TRP A 161 22.76 15.76 5.59
C TRP A 161 24.10 15.05 5.34
N GLN A 162 25.22 15.70 5.64
CA GLN A 162 26.55 15.11 5.45
C GLN A 162 26.75 13.90 6.38
N GLU A 163 26.35 14.02 7.64
CA GLU A 163 26.36 12.92 8.61
C GLU A 163 25.44 11.78 8.17
N THR A 164 24.26 12.09 7.61
CA THR A 164 23.32 11.11 7.04
C THR A 164 23.92 10.38 5.84
N VAL A 165 24.58 11.09 4.92
CA VAL A 165 25.27 10.47 3.77
C VAL A 165 26.39 9.52 4.21
N ASP A 166 27.05 9.81 5.32
CA ASP A 166 28.10 8.96 5.88
C ASP A 166 27.55 7.75 6.65
N ASP A 167 26.40 7.90 7.33
CA ASP A 167 25.69 6.82 8.04
C ASP A 167 24.95 5.87 7.09
N LEU A 168 24.40 6.39 6.00
CA LEU A 168 23.77 5.61 4.95
C LEU A 168 24.87 4.89 4.18
N LYS A 169 24.81 3.56 4.14
CA LYS A 169 25.81 2.65 3.53
C LYS A 169 25.92 2.81 2.00
N PHE A 170 26.33 3.98 1.55
CA PHE A 170 26.65 4.34 0.18
C PHE A 170 28.13 4.06 -0.09
N SER A 171 28.42 3.67 -1.33
CA SER A 171 29.78 3.57 -1.85
C SER A 171 30.47 4.94 -1.84
N ALA A 172 31.80 4.95 -1.96
CA ALA A 172 32.57 6.19 -2.05
C ALA A 172 32.11 7.08 -3.22
N GLN A 173 31.74 6.46 -4.34
CA GLN A 173 31.27 7.18 -5.53
C GLN A 173 29.87 7.75 -5.35
N GLU A 174 28.95 6.98 -4.76
CA GLU A 174 27.60 7.50 -4.44
C GLU A 174 27.67 8.66 -3.45
N ARG A 175 28.53 8.58 -2.42
CA ARG A 175 28.75 9.70 -1.49
C ARG A 175 29.32 10.92 -2.20
N ALA A 176 30.29 10.76 -3.10
CA ALA A 176 30.82 11.87 -3.88
C ALA A 176 29.74 12.59 -4.71
N THR A 177 28.73 11.86 -5.20
CA THR A 177 27.56 12.42 -5.89
C THR A 177 26.58 13.13 -4.94
N LEU A 178 26.37 12.59 -3.73
CA LEU A 178 25.37 13.10 -2.78
C LEU A 178 25.83 14.33 -1.97
N ARG A 179 27.10 14.37 -1.58
CA ARG A 179 27.67 15.45 -0.76
C ARG A 179 27.47 16.87 -1.34
N PRO A 180 27.57 17.13 -2.65
CA PRO A 180 27.34 18.47 -3.20
C PRO A 180 25.85 18.83 -3.33
N LEU A 181 24.91 17.90 -3.14
CA LEU A 181 23.48 18.17 -3.30
C LEU A 181 22.91 18.85 -2.06
N SER A 182 22.12 19.90 -2.28
CA SER A 182 21.31 20.52 -1.24
C SER A 182 20.02 19.75 -0.99
N PRO A 183 19.40 19.88 0.20
CA PRO A 183 18.08 19.30 0.47
C PRO A 183 17.02 19.67 -0.57
N ALA A 184 17.00 20.92 -1.04
CA ALA A 184 16.07 21.36 -2.08
C ALA A 184 16.31 20.68 -3.44
N GLN A 185 17.57 20.35 -3.77
CA GLN A 185 17.88 19.57 -4.97
C GLN A 185 17.40 18.12 -4.84
N LEU A 186 17.54 17.52 -3.65
CA LEU A 186 17.01 16.18 -3.38
C LEU A 186 15.49 16.15 -3.46
N GLU A 187 14.81 17.12 -2.84
CA GLU A 187 13.34 17.27 -2.92
C GLU A 187 12.86 17.37 -4.38
N THR A 188 13.58 18.16 -5.20
CA THR A 188 13.28 18.28 -6.63
C THR A 188 13.48 16.95 -7.36
N ASN A 189 14.55 16.22 -7.06
CA ASN A 189 14.82 14.92 -7.68
C ASN A 189 13.76 13.88 -7.31
N ILE A 190 13.38 13.80 -6.03
CA ILE A 190 12.31 12.92 -5.53
C ILE A 190 10.99 13.28 -6.22
N SER A 191 10.63 14.56 -6.26
CA SER A 191 9.39 15.02 -6.88
C SER A 191 9.33 14.66 -8.37
N ASN A 192 10.44 14.84 -9.11
CA ASN A 192 10.53 14.47 -10.52
C ASN A 192 10.43 12.95 -10.75
N ALA A 193 11.05 12.16 -9.87
CA ALA A 193 10.95 10.71 -9.89
C ALA A 193 9.48 10.26 -9.72
N TYR A 194 8.80 10.74 -8.68
CA TYR A 194 7.39 10.40 -8.42
C TYR A 194 6.43 10.92 -9.49
N ALA A 195 6.66 12.12 -10.06
CA ALA A 195 5.86 12.62 -11.17
C ALA A 195 5.98 11.72 -12.42
N THR A 196 7.18 11.19 -12.68
CA THR A 196 7.41 10.22 -13.77
C THR A 196 6.69 8.91 -13.50
N LEU A 197 6.77 8.40 -12.27
CA LEU A 197 6.06 7.20 -11.85
C LEU A 197 4.54 7.36 -11.88
N GLY A 198 4.02 8.51 -11.49
CA GLY A 198 2.59 8.83 -11.52
C GLY A 198 2.02 8.76 -12.93
N LYS A 199 2.71 9.36 -13.92
CA LYS A 199 2.34 9.27 -15.34
C LYS A 199 2.37 7.83 -15.86
N TRP A 200 3.38 7.04 -15.45
CA TRP A 200 3.46 5.63 -15.81
C TRP A 200 2.32 4.80 -15.19
N ALA A 201 1.93 5.10 -13.96
CA ALA A 201 0.84 4.42 -13.27
C ALA A 201 -0.52 4.58 -13.97
N GLU A 202 -0.71 5.67 -14.74
CA GLU A 202 -1.91 5.94 -15.54
C GLU A 202 -1.92 5.22 -16.89
N GLN A 203 -0.77 4.70 -17.33
CA GLN A 203 -0.68 3.90 -18.55
C GLN A 203 -1.23 2.48 -18.33
N PRO A 204 -1.55 1.73 -19.41
CA PRO A 204 -1.89 0.31 -19.31
C PRO A 204 -0.84 -0.48 -18.52
N TYR A 205 -1.24 -1.54 -17.83
CA TYR A 205 -0.32 -2.31 -16.99
C TYR A 205 0.90 -2.84 -17.75
N SER A 206 0.71 -3.24 -19.02
CA SER A 206 1.76 -3.71 -19.93
C SER A 206 2.82 -2.66 -20.32
N SER A 207 2.63 -1.40 -19.93
CA SER A 207 3.61 -0.34 -20.17
C SER A 207 4.92 -0.62 -19.44
N THR A 208 6.02 -0.52 -20.18
CA THR A 208 7.39 -0.63 -19.64
C THR A 208 7.60 0.38 -18.51
N PRO A 209 8.09 -0.04 -17.33
CA PRO A 209 8.48 0.86 -16.27
C PRO A 209 9.49 1.91 -16.76
N PRO A 210 9.32 3.20 -16.41
CA PRO A 210 10.28 4.22 -16.81
C PRO A 210 11.61 3.99 -16.08
N THR A 211 12.72 4.27 -16.78
CA THR A 211 14.00 4.44 -16.10
C THR A 211 13.96 5.75 -15.34
N ILE A 212 14.05 5.69 -14.02
CA ILE A 212 14.15 6.89 -13.20
C ILE A 212 15.61 7.29 -13.09
N SER A 213 15.96 8.40 -13.73
CA SER A 213 17.24 9.07 -13.49
C SER A 213 17.14 9.87 -12.19
N GLY A 214 18.22 9.88 -11.42
CA GLY A 214 18.26 10.57 -10.14
C GLY A 214 19.59 10.37 -9.44
N ASP A 215 19.79 11.10 -8.36
CA ASP A 215 20.90 10.88 -7.47
C ASP A 215 20.78 9.52 -6.74
N PRO A 216 21.87 9.01 -6.14
CA PRO A 216 21.86 7.72 -5.45
C PRO A 216 20.84 7.60 -4.31
N TYR A 217 20.47 8.70 -3.65
CA TYR A 217 19.49 8.70 -2.57
C TYR A 217 18.09 8.48 -3.15
N THR A 218 17.71 9.29 -4.15
CA THR A 218 16.44 9.13 -4.87
C THR A 218 16.30 7.71 -5.44
N GLN A 219 17.37 7.16 -6.03
CA GLN A 219 17.34 5.81 -6.61
C GLN A 219 17.24 4.68 -5.57
N LYS A 220 17.79 4.87 -4.37
CA LYS A 220 17.91 3.81 -3.36
C LYS A 220 16.78 3.81 -2.35
N PHE A 221 16.29 4.98 -1.96
CA PHE A 221 15.33 5.13 -0.87
C PHE A 221 13.97 5.59 -1.37
N SER A 222 13.92 6.51 -2.32
CA SER A 222 12.66 7.05 -2.85
C SER A 222 12.06 6.21 -3.99
N LEU A 223 12.81 5.25 -4.53
CA LEU A 223 12.31 4.25 -5.47
C LEU A 223 12.27 2.87 -4.80
N PRO A 224 11.11 2.50 -4.24
CA PRO A 224 11.01 1.25 -3.52
C PRO A 224 11.27 0.09 -4.47
N PRO A 225 12.17 -0.85 -4.14
CA PRO A 225 12.43 -2.05 -4.96
C PRO A 225 11.17 -2.91 -5.17
N MET A 226 10.14 -2.66 -4.36
CA MET A 226 8.82 -3.28 -4.43
C MET A 226 7.84 -2.57 -5.37
N LEU A 227 8.24 -1.54 -6.12
CA LEU A 227 7.32 -0.80 -6.99
C LEU A 227 6.62 -1.68 -8.03
N PRO A 228 7.31 -2.58 -8.79
CA PRO A 228 6.62 -3.50 -9.70
C PRO A 228 5.65 -4.44 -8.99
N LEU A 229 6.05 -4.99 -7.84
CA LEU A 229 5.20 -5.85 -7.01
C LEU A 229 3.95 -5.09 -6.51
N SER A 230 4.12 -3.84 -6.09
CA SER A 230 3.02 -3.04 -5.56
C SER A 230 2.01 -2.69 -6.65
N ARG A 231 2.48 -2.33 -7.85
CA ARG A 231 1.61 -2.11 -9.01
C ARG A 231 0.85 -3.39 -9.36
N PHE A 232 1.55 -4.52 -9.44
CA PHE A 232 0.95 -5.82 -9.69
C PHE A 232 -0.18 -6.14 -8.69
N LEU A 233 0.10 -6.06 -7.39
CA LEU A 233 -0.88 -6.38 -6.35
C LEU A 233 -2.08 -5.44 -6.37
N TRP A 234 -1.87 -4.15 -6.62
CA TRP A 234 -2.95 -3.18 -6.78
C TRP A 234 -3.83 -3.51 -7.99
N THR A 235 -3.22 -3.77 -9.15
CA THR A 235 -3.92 -4.09 -10.40
C THR A 235 -4.70 -5.39 -10.27
N LYS A 236 -4.06 -6.43 -9.71
CA LYS A 236 -4.71 -7.72 -9.40
C LYS A 236 -5.91 -7.53 -8.49
N ALA A 237 -5.74 -6.79 -7.40
CA ALA A 237 -6.83 -6.53 -6.46
C ALA A 237 -8.00 -5.82 -7.15
N LYS A 238 -7.72 -4.85 -8.03
CA LYS A 238 -8.75 -4.18 -8.83
C LYS A 238 -9.46 -5.15 -9.78
N ALA A 239 -8.70 -5.97 -10.52
CA ALA A 239 -9.27 -6.93 -11.46
C ALA A 239 -10.22 -7.92 -10.77
N GLU A 240 -9.81 -8.49 -9.64
CA GLU A 240 -10.64 -9.42 -8.85
C GLU A 240 -11.96 -8.80 -8.38
N ARG A 241 -11.94 -7.54 -7.91
CA ARG A 241 -13.17 -6.85 -7.48
C ARG A 241 -14.11 -6.63 -8.66
N LEU A 242 -13.59 -6.15 -9.79
CA LEU A 242 -14.38 -5.93 -10.99
C LEU A 242 -14.96 -7.24 -11.55
N LEU A 243 -14.18 -8.32 -11.56
CA LEU A 243 -14.63 -9.66 -11.95
C LEU A 243 -15.70 -10.19 -10.97
N THR A 244 -15.60 -9.90 -9.68
CA THR A 244 -16.64 -10.24 -8.69
C THR A 244 -17.95 -9.48 -8.96
N ILE A 245 -17.89 -8.18 -9.28
CA ILE A 245 -19.06 -7.39 -9.69
C ILE A 245 -19.74 -8.04 -10.91
N VAL A 246 -18.94 -8.36 -11.92
CA VAL A 246 -19.39 -9.01 -13.16
C VAL A 246 -20.06 -10.35 -12.86
N ALA A 247 -19.44 -11.19 -12.03
CA ALA A 247 -19.99 -12.51 -11.69
C ALA A 247 -21.32 -12.41 -10.92
N LEU A 248 -21.48 -11.42 -10.02
CA LEU A 248 -22.75 -11.15 -9.34
C LEU A 248 -23.83 -10.71 -10.34
N GLN A 249 -23.49 -9.83 -11.28
CA GLN A 249 -24.42 -9.38 -12.32
C GLN A 249 -24.84 -10.53 -13.26
N GLN A 250 -23.89 -11.35 -13.70
CA GLN A 250 -24.16 -12.54 -14.51
C GLN A 250 -25.03 -13.57 -13.78
N ARG A 251 -24.84 -13.74 -12.47
CA ARG A 251 -25.70 -14.60 -11.66
C ARG A 251 -27.13 -14.06 -11.61
N ALA A 252 -27.31 -12.76 -11.37
CA ALA A 252 -28.63 -12.14 -11.40
C ALA A 252 -29.31 -12.33 -12.77
N ASP A 253 -28.60 -12.10 -13.87
CA ASP A 253 -29.10 -12.34 -15.24
C ASP A 253 -29.57 -13.79 -15.42
N ARG A 254 -28.76 -14.77 -14.97
CA ARG A 254 -29.10 -16.20 -15.05
C ARG A 254 -30.34 -16.55 -14.22
N LEU A 255 -30.42 -16.07 -12.98
CA LEU A 255 -31.58 -16.32 -12.10
C LEU A 255 -32.87 -15.73 -12.66
N GLU A 256 -32.79 -14.60 -13.36
CA GLU A 256 -33.92 -13.95 -14.01
C GLU A 256 -34.18 -14.45 -15.45
N SER A 257 -33.33 -15.35 -15.97
CA SER A 257 -33.35 -15.78 -17.38
C SER A 257 -33.29 -14.61 -18.38
N LYS A 258 -32.54 -13.55 -18.06
CA LYS A 258 -32.38 -12.36 -18.90
C LYS A 258 -31.04 -12.40 -19.64
N PRO A 259 -30.98 -11.90 -20.90
CA PRO A 259 -29.71 -11.66 -21.55
C PRO A 259 -28.96 -10.51 -20.86
N ARG A 260 -27.62 -10.56 -20.89
CA ARG A 260 -26.77 -9.46 -20.42
C ARG A 260 -27.09 -8.18 -21.20
N THR A 261 -27.42 -7.10 -20.49
CA THR A 261 -27.65 -5.76 -21.06
C THR A 261 -26.58 -4.74 -20.69
N TRP A 262 -25.68 -5.08 -19.77
CA TRP A 262 -24.60 -4.23 -19.29
C TRP A 262 -23.28 -4.52 -20.00
N THR A 263 -22.40 -3.52 -20.04
CA THR A 263 -21.07 -3.61 -20.66
C THR A 263 -20.04 -4.13 -19.68
N LEU A 264 -19.07 -4.90 -20.18
CA LEU A 264 -17.94 -5.32 -19.36
C LEU A 264 -17.06 -4.13 -18.97
N PRO A 265 -16.60 -4.06 -17.71
CA PRO A 265 -15.68 -3.02 -17.28
C PRO A 265 -14.31 -3.19 -17.95
N THR A 266 -13.55 -2.10 -18.04
CA THR A 266 -12.17 -2.11 -18.52
C THR A 266 -11.30 -3.04 -17.67
N ASP A 267 -10.57 -3.92 -18.33
CA ASP A 267 -9.60 -4.81 -17.71
C ASP A 267 -8.41 -4.01 -17.18
N PRO A 268 -8.10 -4.03 -15.87
CA PRO A 268 -6.94 -3.33 -15.33
C PRO A 268 -5.59 -3.77 -15.91
N PHE A 269 -5.50 -4.98 -16.47
CA PHE A 269 -4.31 -5.49 -17.13
C PHE A 269 -4.27 -5.21 -18.63
N GLY A 270 -5.43 -4.96 -19.25
CA GLY A 270 -5.59 -4.75 -20.68
C GLY A 270 -5.82 -3.29 -21.08
N THR A 271 -5.99 -3.06 -22.39
CA THR A 271 -6.36 -1.75 -22.96
C THR A 271 -7.85 -1.61 -23.24
N GLY A 272 -8.63 -2.68 -23.02
CA GLY A 272 -10.05 -2.77 -23.35
C GLY A 272 -10.86 -3.44 -22.24
N PRO A 273 -12.13 -3.78 -22.49
CA PRO A 273 -12.95 -4.51 -21.52
C PRO A 273 -12.38 -5.90 -21.22
N PHE A 274 -12.82 -6.52 -20.12
CA PHE A 274 -12.61 -7.95 -19.88
C PHE A 274 -12.99 -8.79 -21.10
N LYS A 275 -12.31 -9.92 -21.26
CA LYS A 275 -12.53 -10.86 -22.34
C LYS A 275 -13.61 -11.86 -21.95
N GLU A 276 -14.25 -12.43 -22.97
CA GLU A 276 -15.29 -13.44 -22.79
C GLU A 276 -15.10 -14.53 -23.84
N LYS A 277 -15.06 -15.78 -23.38
CA LYS A 277 -14.96 -16.95 -24.25
C LYS A 277 -15.75 -18.11 -23.65
N SER A 278 -16.65 -18.69 -24.44
CA SER A 278 -17.51 -19.81 -24.01
C SER A 278 -18.28 -19.54 -22.71
N GLY A 279 -18.71 -18.29 -22.49
CA GLY A 279 -19.43 -17.87 -21.28
C GLY A 279 -18.55 -17.60 -20.05
N VAL A 280 -17.24 -17.82 -20.15
CA VAL A 280 -16.27 -17.47 -19.10
C VAL A 280 -15.73 -16.08 -19.36
N ILE A 281 -15.79 -15.21 -18.34
CA ILE A 281 -15.24 -13.87 -18.38
C ILE A 281 -13.89 -13.86 -17.66
N TYR A 282 -12.91 -13.16 -18.22
CA TYR A 282 -11.55 -13.14 -17.67
C TYR A 282 -10.80 -11.85 -17.98
N SER A 283 -9.78 -11.60 -17.17
CA SER A 283 -8.73 -10.62 -17.39
C SER A 283 -7.53 -11.28 -18.05
N ILE A 284 -6.86 -10.59 -18.97
CA ILE A 284 -5.68 -11.08 -19.70
C ILE A 284 -4.41 -11.18 -18.83
N GLY A 285 -4.50 -10.80 -17.55
CA GLY A 285 -3.43 -11.03 -16.59
C GLY A 285 -2.15 -10.21 -16.80
N PRO A 286 -1.14 -10.43 -15.94
CA PRO A 286 0.04 -9.58 -15.82
C PRO A 286 1.02 -9.62 -17.01
N ASP A 287 1.01 -10.69 -17.81
CA ASP A 287 1.80 -10.76 -19.05
C ASP A 287 1.10 -10.09 -20.24
N ALA A 288 -0.13 -9.60 -20.02
CA ALA A 288 -0.99 -8.97 -21.02
C ALA A 288 -1.15 -9.82 -22.29
N THR A 289 -1.03 -11.14 -22.15
CA THR A 289 -1.16 -12.10 -23.25
C THR A 289 -2.49 -12.81 -23.09
N ASP A 290 -3.35 -12.72 -24.12
CA ASP A 290 -4.65 -13.40 -24.11
C ASP A 290 -4.44 -14.89 -24.39
N ASP A 291 -4.45 -15.69 -23.33
CA ASP A 291 -4.31 -17.14 -23.41
C ASP A 291 -5.64 -17.85 -23.72
N GLY A 292 -6.69 -17.08 -23.99
CA GLY A 292 -7.99 -17.57 -24.41
C GLY A 292 -8.77 -18.25 -23.29
N GLY A 293 -8.68 -17.73 -22.07
CA GLY A 293 -9.36 -18.19 -20.86
C GLY A 293 -8.70 -19.39 -20.18
N LYS A 294 -7.42 -19.67 -20.45
CA LYS A 294 -6.70 -20.78 -19.79
C LYS A 294 -6.24 -20.32 -18.41
N SER A 295 -6.86 -20.87 -17.37
CA SER A 295 -6.50 -20.58 -15.98
C SER A 295 -5.01 -20.85 -15.72
N VAL A 296 -4.37 -19.95 -14.97
CA VAL A 296 -3.06 -20.19 -14.35
C VAL A 296 -3.14 -21.51 -13.54
N PRO A 297 -2.17 -22.45 -13.66
CA PRO A 297 -2.22 -23.78 -13.04
C PRO A 297 -2.34 -23.81 -11.50
N GLN A 298 -2.17 -22.67 -10.82
CA GLN A 298 -2.37 -22.55 -9.38
C GLN A 298 -3.19 -21.30 -9.03
N PRO A 299 -4.51 -21.43 -8.77
CA PRO A 299 -5.36 -20.28 -8.48
C PRO A 299 -5.09 -19.61 -7.12
N LYS A 300 -4.19 -20.15 -6.27
CA LYS A 300 -4.14 -19.74 -4.85
C LYS A 300 -3.12 -18.66 -4.46
N ARG A 301 -2.08 -18.34 -5.24
CA ARG A 301 -1.21 -17.17 -4.97
C ARG A 301 -0.48 -16.74 -6.24
N ILE A 302 -0.98 -15.70 -6.92
CA ILE A 302 -0.31 -15.19 -8.11
C ILE A 302 0.98 -14.45 -7.72
N GLN A 303 2.13 -14.83 -8.28
CA GLN A 303 3.44 -14.17 -8.10
C GLN A 303 3.71 -13.16 -9.24
N ILE A 304 4.73 -12.30 -9.07
CA ILE A 304 5.14 -11.33 -10.12
C ILE A 304 5.55 -12.05 -11.41
N SER A 305 6.06 -13.27 -11.28
CA SER A 305 6.51 -14.12 -12.40
C SER A 305 5.38 -14.86 -13.11
N ASP A 306 4.15 -14.75 -12.63
CA ASP A 306 3.06 -15.55 -13.16
C ASP A 306 2.60 -15.02 -14.51
N THR A 307 2.22 -15.95 -15.37
CA THR A 307 1.74 -15.74 -16.73
C THR A 307 0.33 -16.31 -16.85
N GLY A 308 -0.53 -15.70 -17.67
CA GLY A 308 -1.87 -16.19 -18.01
C GLY A 308 -3.05 -15.45 -17.36
N ASP A 309 -4.25 -15.90 -17.76
CA ASP A 309 -5.52 -15.21 -17.53
C ASP A 309 -6.04 -15.32 -16.08
N ILE A 310 -6.64 -14.24 -15.55
CA ILE A 310 -7.36 -14.22 -14.27
C ILE A 310 -8.86 -14.37 -14.54
N LEU A 311 -9.43 -15.51 -14.16
CA LEU A 311 -10.84 -15.82 -14.42
C LEU A 311 -11.80 -15.14 -13.44
N ALA A 312 -12.99 -14.81 -13.90
CA ALA A 312 -14.09 -14.41 -13.03
C ALA A 312 -14.49 -15.58 -12.12
N PRO A 313 -14.87 -15.31 -10.86
CA PRO A 313 -15.47 -16.32 -9.99
C PRO A 313 -16.70 -16.95 -10.64
N THR A 314 -16.87 -18.25 -10.48
CA THR A 314 -18.07 -18.95 -10.99
C THR A 314 -19.06 -19.16 -9.86
N PHE A 315 -20.25 -18.54 -9.98
CA PHE A 315 -21.36 -18.63 -9.01
C PHE A 315 -22.57 -19.40 -9.55
#